data_AF-A0A1Y5TS48-F1
#
_entry.id   AF-A0A1Y5TS48-F1
#
_cell.length_a   1.000
_cell.length_b   1.000
_cell.length_c   1.000
_cell.angle_alpha   90.00
_cell.angle_beta   90.00
_cell.angle_gamma   90.00
#
_symmetry.space_group_name_H-M   'P 1'
#
loop_
_entity.id
_entity.type
_entity.pdbx_description
1 polymer ?
#
loop_
_entity_poly.entity_id
_entity_poly.type
_entity_poly.pdbx_seq_one_letter_code
_entity_poly.pdbx_strand_id
1 'polypeptide(L)'
;MKSEHKRMARVIGYTLTLGDADAWAGFTTVARVRLTIEERAALAWAALRALDTPEQAEMVADAVLAVAGYPLSTFLNPMEDARWWASFASLKERKAYALAAYEALPFREQMAFRNHISEVEIAA
;
A
#
# COMPACT_ATOMS: atom_id res chain seq x y z
N MET A 1 -27.20 -15.60 14.32
CA MET A 1 -26.19 -15.40 13.26
C MET A 1 -26.80 -15.73 11.91
N LYS A 2 -26.63 -14.88 10.88
CA LYS A 2 -27.15 -15.14 9.52
C LYS A 2 -26.51 -16.42 8.95
N SER A 3 -27.20 -17.10 8.03
CA SER A 3 -26.70 -18.34 7.40
C SER A 3 -25.35 -18.14 6.71
N GLU A 4 -25.17 -16.99 6.07
CA GLU A 4 -23.93 -16.58 5.41
C GLU A 4 -22.77 -16.41 6.39
N HIS A 5 -23.02 -15.72 7.51
CA HIS A 5 -22.02 -15.55 8.58
C HIS A 5 -21.63 -16.89 9.21
N LYS A 6 -22.60 -17.81 9.41
CA LYS A 6 -22.32 -19.17 9.92
C LYS A 6 -21.44 -19.98 8.97
N ARG A 7 -21.60 -19.77 7.66
CA ARG A 7 -20.74 -20.41 6.65
C ARG A 7 -19.35 -19.80 6.69
N MET A 8 -19.23 -18.48 6.72
CA MET A 8 -17.92 -17.83 6.79
C MET A 8 -17.13 -18.15 8.05
N ALA A 9 -17.80 -18.27 9.20
CA ALA A 9 -17.15 -18.72 10.44
C ALA A 9 -16.53 -20.14 10.32
N ARG A 10 -17.13 -21.02 9.50
CA ARG A 10 -16.54 -22.34 9.22
C ARG A 10 -15.38 -22.25 8.23
N VAL A 11 -15.52 -21.43 7.19
CA VAL A 11 -14.45 -21.24 6.19
C VAL A 11 -13.19 -20.73 6.87
N ILE A 12 -13.27 -19.71 7.72
CA ILE A 12 -12.08 -19.21 8.44
C ILE A 12 -11.47 -20.29 9.34
N GLY A 13 -12.30 -21.12 9.98
CA GLY A 13 -11.82 -22.26 10.77
C GLY A 13 -11.03 -23.28 9.93
N TYR A 14 -11.51 -23.60 8.73
CA TYR A 14 -10.77 -24.47 7.80
C TYR A 14 -9.50 -23.81 7.28
N THR A 15 -9.56 -22.52 6.93
CA THR A 15 -8.39 -21.75 6.49
C THR A 15 -7.29 -21.75 7.57
N LEU A 16 -7.65 -21.53 8.83
CA LEU A 16 -6.73 -21.60 9.97
C LEU A 16 -6.17 -23.01 10.18
N THR A 17 -6.98 -24.05 9.93
CA THR A 17 -6.54 -25.46 10.08
C THR A 17 -5.54 -25.86 9.01
N LEU A 18 -5.72 -25.38 7.77
CA LEU A 18 -4.79 -25.66 6.67
C LEU A 18 -3.52 -24.81 6.77
N GLY A 19 -3.65 -23.53 7.12
CA GLY A 19 -2.52 -22.65 7.44
C GLY A 19 -1.62 -22.25 6.27
N ASP A 20 -1.92 -22.70 5.05
CA ASP A 20 -1.15 -22.38 3.84
C ASP A 20 -1.71 -21.18 3.06
N ALA A 21 -0.90 -20.65 2.13
CA ALA A 21 -1.24 -19.48 1.34
C ALA A 21 -2.44 -19.72 0.41
N ASP A 22 -2.60 -20.93 -0.12
CA ASP A 22 -3.70 -21.28 -1.03
C ASP A 22 -5.05 -21.28 -0.30
N ALA A 23 -5.09 -21.75 0.95
CA ALA A 23 -6.27 -21.69 1.80
C ALA A 23 -6.69 -20.25 2.12
N TRP A 24 -5.73 -19.34 2.31
CA TRP A 24 -5.99 -17.91 2.51
C TRP A 24 -6.44 -17.21 1.21
N ALA A 25 -5.91 -17.60 0.05
CA ALA A 25 -6.39 -17.13 -1.25
C ALA A 25 -7.84 -17.61 -1.52
N GLY A 26 -8.14 -18.86 -1.17
CA GLY A 26 -9.50 -19.41 -1.20
C GLY A 26 -10.45 -18.63 -0.28
N PHE A 27 -10.04 -18.36 0.96
CA PHE A 27 -10.81 -17.53 1.90
C PHE A 27 -11.16 -16.16 1.32
N THR A 28 -10.18 -15.50 0.68
CA THR A 28 -10.37 -14.20 0.04
C THR A 28 -11.46 -14.25 -1.03
N THR A 29 -11.46 -15.28 -1.86
CA THR A 29 -12.48 -15.50 -2.89
C THR A 29 -13.87 -15.65 -2.28
N VAL A 30 -14.02 -16.48 -1.26
CA VAL A 30 -15.32 -16.70 -0.60
C VAL A 30 -15.78 -15.44 0.14
N ALA A 31 -14.89 -14.75 0.85
CA ALA A 31 -15.20 -13.51 1.56
C ALA A 31 -15.71 -12.41 0.61
N ARG A 32 -15.17 -12.30 -0.61
CA ARG A 32 -15.65 -11.35 -1.63
C ARG A 32 -17.10 -11.60 -2.06
N VAL A 33 -17.53 -12.86 -2.06
CA VAL A 33 -18.89 -13.26 -2.47
C VAL A 33 -19.88 -13.21 -1.30
N ARG A 34 -19.43 -13.55 -0.08
CA ARG A 34 -20.32 -13.79 1.06
C ARG A 34 -20.41 -12.65 2.07
N LEU A 35 -19.43 -11.75 2.11
CA LEU A 35 -19.38 -10.62 3.03
C LEU A 35 -19.61 -9.29 2.30
N THR A 36 -20.16 -8.30 2.99
CA THR A 36 -20.27 -6.94 2.45
C THR A 36 -18.91 -6.23 2.41
N ILE A 37 -18.84 -5.06 1.77
CA ILE A 37 -17.62 -4.26 1.76
C ILE A 37 -17.25 -3.84 3.19
N GLU A 38 -18.24 -3.41 3.97
CA GLU A 38 -18.07 -2.97 5.36
C GLU A 38 -17.58 -4.11 6.25
N GLU A 39 -18.15 -5.31 6.10
CA GLU A 39 -17.72 -6.50 6.85
C GLU A 39 -16.28 -6.90 6.52
N ARG A 40 -15.88 -6.84 5.24
CA ARG A 40 -14.49 -7.11 4.83
C ARG A 40 -13.52 -6.06 5.35
N ALA A 41 -13.90 -4.78 5.30
CA ALA A 41 -13.09 -3.69 5.82
C ALA A 41 -12.89 -3.82 7.34
N ALA A 42 -13.96 -4.15 8.08
CA ALA A 42 -13.90 -4.39 9.51
C ALA A 42 -13.00 -5.60 9.85
N LEU A 43 -13.09 -6.69 9.07
CA LEU A 43 -12.24 -7.87 9.24
C LEU A 43 -10.76 -7.55 8.99
N ALA A 44 -10.45 -6.82 7.90
CA ALA A 44 -9.08 -6.41 7.59
C ALA A 44 -8.51 -5.49 8.69
N TRP A 45 -9.30 -4.51 9.15
CA TRP A 45 -8.93 -3.64 10.26
C TRP A 45 -8.66 -4.42 11.55
N ALA A 46 -9.54 -5.36 11.90
CA ALA A 46 -9.39 -6.17 13.10
C ALA A 46 -8.16 -7.09 13.02
N ALA A 47 -7.90 -7.67 11.86
CA ALA A 47 -6.73 -8.50 11.62
C ALA A 47 -5.42 -7.71 11.77
N LEU A 48 -5.34 -6.50 11.18
CA LEU A 48 -4.17 -5.62 11.32
C LEU A 48 -3.97 -5.17 12.76
N ARG A 49 -5.06 -4.87 13.49
CA ARG A 49 -5.00 -4.46 14.91
C ARG A 49 -4.63 -5.58 15.88
N ALA A 50 -4.72 -6.84 15.44
CA ALA A 50 -4.36 -8.00 16.24
C ALA A 50 -2.86 -8.35 16.17
N LEU A 51 -2.08 -7.64 15.35
CA LEU A 51 -0.64 -7.80 15.27
C LEU A 51 0.05 -7.13 16.46
N ASP A 52 1.17 -7.71 16.92
CA ASP A 52 1.84 -7.32 18.16
C ASP A 52 2.53 -5.96 18.06
N THR A 53 2.93 -5.57 16.85
CA THR A 53 3.70 -4.35 16.59
C THR A 53 3.16 -3.56 15.41
N PRO A 54 3.28 -2.21 15.43
CA PRO A 54 2.96 -1.39 14.27
C PRO A 54 3.68 -1.83 13.00
N GLU A 55 4.94 -2.24 13.12
CA GLU A 55 5.79 -2.66 11.99
C GLU A 55 5.28 -3.93 11.31
N GLN A 56 4.72 -4.88 12.07
CA GLN A 56 4.07 -6.06 11.50
C GLN A 56 2.81 -5.67 10.69
N ALA A 57 2.01 -4.74 11.23
CA ALA A 57 0.81 -4.26 10.54
C ALA A 57 1.16 -3.49 9.27
N GLU A 58 2.19 -2.65 9.31
CA GLU A 58 2.73 -1.98 8.13
C GLU A 58 3.25 -2.97 7.10
N MET A 59 4.00 -3.99 7.50
CA MET A 59 4.52 -5.01 6.58
C MET A 59 3.40 -5.78 5.85
N VAL A 60 2.33 -6.15 6.56
CA VAL A 60 1.17 -6.81 5.95
C VAL A 60 0.42 -5.85 5.03
N ALA A 61 0.26 -4.59 5.43
CA ALA A 61 -0.36 -3.57 4.59
C ALA A 61 0.46 -3.35 3.30
N ASP A 62 1.77 -3.18 3.41
CA ASP A 62 2.69 -3.02 2.27
C ASP A 62 2.67 -4.23 1.33
N ALA A 63 2.56 -5.46 1.85
CA ALA A 63 2.48 -6.66 1.02
C ALA A 63 1.18 -6.74 0.19
N VAL A 64 0.10 -6.12 0.66
CA VAL A 64 -1.21 -6.08 -0.02
C VAL A 64 -1.32 -4.85 -0.93
N LEU A 65 -0.76 -3.72 -0.50
CA LEU A 65 -0.71 -2.47 -1.24
C LEU A 65 0.45 -2.54 -2.22
N ALA A 66 0.17 -2.99 -3.45
CA ALA A 66 1.16 -3.17 -4.51
C ALA A 66 2.26 -2.10 -4.51
N VAL A 67 3.51 -2.55 -4.43
CA VAL A 67 4.72 -1.73 -4.58
C VAL A 67 4.77 -1.26 -6.04
N ALA A 68 4.91 0.04 -6.29
CA ALA A 68 4.97 0.58 -7.66
C ALA A 68 6.17 0.03 -8.45
N GLY A 69 7.20 -0.43 -7.73
CA GLY A 69 8.44 -0.91 -8.31
C GLY A 69 9.33 0.26 -8.75
N TYR A 70 10.26 0.03 -9.65
CA TYR A 70 11.11 1.09 -10.18
C TYR A 70 10.31 1.98 -11.15
N PRO A 71 10.51 3.31 -11.17
CA PRO A 71 10.04 4.12 -12.27
C PRO A 71 10.59 3.52 -13.58
N LEU A 72 9.69 3.24 -14.54
CA LEU A 72 10.06 2.62 -15.80
C LEU A 72 11.14 3.45 -16.52
N SER A 73 12.10 2.77 -17.14
CA SER A 73 13.14 3.45 -17.93
C SER A 73 12.51 4.18 -19.12
N THR A 74 12.79 5.46 -19.23
CA THR A 74 12.07 6.41 -20.06
C THR A 74 12.39 6.24 -21.56
N PHE A 75 11.38 6.34 -22.42
CA PHE A 75 11.56 6.50 -23.87
C PHE A 75 11.34 7.95 -24.35
N LEU A 76 10.73 8.86 -23.54
CA LEU A 76 10.32 10.20 -24.01
C LEU A 76 10.44 11.37 -22.98
N ASN A 77 9.81 11.33 -21.78
CA ASN A 77 9.77 12.48 -20.84
C ASN A 77 9.91 12.08 -19.35
N PRO A 78 11.07 12.34 -18.71
CA PRO A 78 11.32 11.97 -17.31
C PRO A 78 10.33 12.51 -16.27
N MET A 79 9.73 13.68 -16.49
CA MET A 79 8.81 14.29 -15.51
C MET A 79 7.40 13.67 -15.57
N GLU A 80 6.92 13.34 -16.77
CA GLU A 80 5.63 12.66 -16.94
C GLU A 80 5.69 11.24 -16.34
N ASP A 81 6.79 10.54 -16.58
CA ASP A 81 7.02 9.19 -16.04
C ASP A 81 7.13 9.21 -14.50
N ALA A 82 7.86 10.18 -13.94
CA ALA A 82 7.97 10.36 -12.50
C ALA A 82 6.60 10.67 -11.85
N ARG A 83 5.76 11.49 -12.51
CA ARG A 83 4.40 11.79 -12.04
C ARG A 83 3.48 10.58 -12.13
N TRP A 84 3.54 9.83 -13.23
CA TRP A 84 2.77 8.61 -13.40
C TRP A 84 3.13 7.59 -12.32
N TRP A 85 4.42 7.29 -12.12
CA TRP A 85 4.89 6.41 -11.04
C TRP A 85 4.47 6.90 -9.64
N ALA A 86 4.66 8.19 -9.35
CA ALA A 86 4.30 8.77 -8.07
C ALA A 86 2.79 8.72 -7.77
N SER A 87 1.94 8.60 -8.80
CA SER A 87 0.48 8.50 -8.63
C SER A 87 0.02 7.19 -7.99
N PHE A 88 0.82 6.12 -8.08
CA PHE A 88 0.50 4.81 -7.49
C PHE A 88 1.59 4.26 -6.54
N ALA A 89 2.72 4.95 -6.39
CA ALA A 89 3.75 4.60 -5.41
C ALA A 89 3.32 4.81 -3.95
N SER A 90 3.81 3.94 -3.07
CA SER A 90 3.62 4.06 -1.62
C SER A 90 4.27 5.36 -1.09
N LEU A 91 3.85 5.80 0.09
CA LEU A 91 4.45 6.98 0.72
C LEU A 91 5.94 6.76 1.03
N LYS A 92 6.29 5.54 1.42
CA LYS A 92 7.67 5.11 1.71
C LYS A 92 8.56 5.23 0.47
N GLU A 93 8.11 4.70 -0.67
CA GLU A 93 8.83 4.81 -1.95
C GLU A 93 8.99 6.26 -2.38
N ARG A 94 7.93 7.07 -2.33
CA ARG A 94 7.98 8.49 -2.70
C ARG A 94 9.00 9.26 -1.87
N LYS A 95 9.02 9.06 -0.55
CA LYS A 95 9.99 9.71 0.33
C LYS A 95 11.42 9.29 0.03
N ALA A 96 11.65 7.98 -0.14
CA ALA A 96 12.98 7.45 -0.42
C ALA A 96 13.53 7.98 -1.74
N TYR A 97 12.73 7.94 -2.82
CA TYR A 97 13.19 8.33 -4.15
C TYR A 97 13.29 9.85 -4.29
N ALA A 98 12.40 10.62 -3.65
CA ALA A 98 12.52 12.07 -3.61
C ALA A 98 13.80 12.52 -2.89
N LEU A 99 14.11 11.94 -1.73
CA LEU A 99 15.31 12.28 -0.98
C LEU A 99 16.58 11.89 -1.74
N ALA A 100 16.66 10.66 -2.25
CA ALA A 100 17.81 10.20 -3.02
C ALA A 100 18.04 11.04 -4.29
N ALA A 101 16.96 11.43 -4.99
CA ALA A 101 17.06 12.32 -6.15
C ALA A 101 17.56 13.72 -5.77
N TYR A 102 17.05 14.29 -4.67
CA TYR A 102 17.48 15.60 -4.16
C TYR A 102 18.95 15.60 -3.72
N GLU A 103 19.38 14.59 -2.96
CA GLU A 103 20.77 14.47 -2.46
C GLU A 103 21.78 14.30 -3.60
N ALA A 104 21.36 13.73 -4.73
CA ALA A 104 22.19 13.58 -5.93
C ALA A 104 22.34 14.87 -6.76
N LEU A 105 21.54 15.91 -6.51
CA LEU A 105 21.64 17.19 -7.22
C LEU A 105 22.88 17.99 -6.78
N PRO A 106 23.49 18.78 -7.68
CA PRO A 106 24.48 19.79 -7.29
C PRO A 106 23.88 20.81 -6.31
N PHE A 107 24.71 21.36 -5.42
CA PHE A 107 24.26 22.31 -4.38
C PHE A 107 23.40 23.48 -4.92
N ARG A 108 23.76 24.02 -6.09
CA ARG A 108 22.98 25.09 -6.75
C ARG A 108 21.55 24.65 -7.07
N GLU A 109 21.39 23.43 -7.58
CA GLU A 109 20.10 22.86 -7.96
C GLU A 109 19.28 22.46 -6.72
N GLN A 110 19.94 21.95 -5.67
CA GLN A 110 19.28 21.73 -4.37
C GLN A 110 18.66 23.02 -3.82
N MET A 111 19.40 24.13 -3.86
CA MET A 111 18.90 25.43 -3.42
C MET A 111 17.76 25.95 -4.31
N ALA A 112 17.85 25.78 -5.63
CA ALA A 112 16.78 26.15 -6.55
C ALA A 112 15.50 25.34 -6.29
N PHE A 113 15.63 24.03 -6.08
CA PHE A 113 14.52 23.14 -5.72
C PHE A 113 13.88 23.56 -4.40
N ARG A 114 14.69 23.85 -3.37
CA ARG A 114 14.22 24.33 -2.07
C ARG A 114 13.43 25.63 -2.19
N ASN A 115 13.94 26.60 -2.94
CA ASN A 115 13.24 27.87 -3.14
C ASN A 115 11.88 27.67 -3.81
N HIS A 116 11.82 26.82 -4.85
CA HIS A 116 10.57 26.53 -5.56
C HIS A 116 9.49 25.95 -4.64
N ILE A 117 9.83 24.96 -3.79
CA ILE A 117 8.84 24.35 -2.89
C ILE A 117 8.45 25.26 -1.73
N SER A 118 9.35 26.14 -1.28
CA SER A 118 9.05 27.12 -0.23
C SER A 118 8.15 28.27 -0.73
N GLU A 119 8.23 28.65 -2.00
CA GLU A 119 7.32 29.64 -2.60
C GLU A 119 5.88 29.10 -2.75
N VAL A 120 5.73 27.79 -3.02
CA VAL A 120 4.42 27.13 -3.19
C VAL A 120 3.64 27.04 -1.87
N GLU A 121 4.31 26.92 -0.72
CA GLU A 121 3.66 26.92 0.62
C GLU A 121 3.03 28.27 1.01
N ILE A 122 3.46 29.39 0.41
CA ILE A 122 2.94 30.72 0.73
C ILE A 122 1.66 31.05 -0.06
N ALA A 123 1.37 30.30 -1.12
CA ALA A 123 0.26 30.55 -2.04
C ALA A 123 -0.93 29.56 -1.91
N ALA A 124 -0.85 28.58 -1.00
CA ALA A 124 -1.89 27.57 -0.72
C ALA A 124 -2.57 27.80 0.63
#